data_AF-A0A7J0GQG0-F1
#
_entry.id   AF-A0A7J0GQG0-F1
#
_cell.length_a   1.000
_cell.length_b   1.000
_cell.length_c   1.000
_cell.angle_alpha   90.00
_cell.angle_beta   90.00
_cell.angle_gamma   90.00
#
_symmetry.space_group_name_H-M   'P 1'
#
loop_
_entity.id
_entity.type
_entity.pdbx_description
1 polymer ?
#
loop_
_entity_poly.entity_id
_entity_poly.type
_entity_poly.pdbx_seq_one_letter_code
_entity_poly.pdbx_strand_id
1 'polypeptide(L)'
;MASIRLTAILGTVMAVAVLLVGASTVQPPPVAAPGPSPLDCKSYLLNVSDCLSYVEADSNATEPERGCCPELAGLVETHPICLCQLLTNTPRFGIQISHSKALNLPAACGLITTPSTNMCSVTDTVLY
;
A
#
# COMPACT_ATOMS: atom_id res chain seq x y z
N MET A 1 25.35 -49.42 48.32
CA MET A 1 25.50 -49.27 46.84
C MET A 1 24.18 -48.98 46.12
N ALA A 2 23.01 -49.20 46.73
CA ALA A 2 21.69 -48.92 46.11
C ALA A 2 21.21 -47.45 46.28
N SER A 3 21.60 -46.76 47.35
CA SER A 3 21.12 -45.40 47.67
C SER A 3 21.68 -44.30 46.75
N ILE A 4 22.82 -44.55 46.07
CA ILE A 4 23.47 -43.60 45.15
C ILE A 4 22.80 -43.61 43.76
N ARG A 5 22.15 -44.71 43.39
CA ARG A 5 21.40 -44.85 42.12
C ARG A 5 20.08 -44.06 42.17
N LEU A 6 19.45 -43.96 43.34
CA LEU A 6 18.16 -43.26 43.52
C LEU A 6 18.30 -41.72 43.40
N THR A 7 19.41 -41.16 43.90
CA THR A 7 19.72 -39.72 43.77
C THR A 7 20.11 -39.33 42.35
N ALA A 8 20.74 -40.22 41.58
CA ALA A 8 21.10 -39.95 40.19
C ALA A 8 19.87 -39.94 39.25
N ILE A 9 18.87 -40.78 39.50
CA ILE A 9 17.64 -40.85 38.69
C ILE A 9 16.72 -39.64 38.94
N LEU A 10 16.68 -39.11 40.17
CA LEU A 10 15.96 -37.87 40.46
C LEU A 10 16.65 -36.63 39.86
N GLY A 11 17.99 -36.60 39.84
CA GLY A 11 18.77 -35.51 39.27
C GLY A 11 18.68 -35.43 37.73
N THR A 12 18.58 -36.57 37.03
CA THR A 12 18.45 -36.59 35.57
C THR A 12 17.06 -36.17 35.09
N VAL A 13 15.98 -36.48 35.83
CA VAL A 13 14.61 -36.03 35.50
C VAL A 13 14.48 -34.50 35.63
N MET A 14 15.18 -33.88 36.59
CA MET A 14 15.20 -32.43 36.75
C MET A 14 16.04 -31.72 35.66
N ALA A 15 17.14 -32.32 35.18
CA ALA A 15 17.94 -31.74 34.10
C ALA A 15 17.23 -31.79 32.73
N VAL A 16 16.42 -32.83 32.48
CA VAL A 16 15.68 -32.97 31.22
C VAL A 16 14.43 -32.08 31.18
N ALA A 17 13.83 -31.75 32.33
CA ALA A 17 12.73 -30.78 32.38
C ALA A 17 13.17 -29.33 32.13
N VAL A 18 14.42 -28.97 32.49
CA VAL A 18 14.94 -27.60 32.33
C VAL A 18 15.36 -27.29 30.88
N LEU A 19 15.60 -28.30 30.04
CA LEU A 19 15.87 -28.10 28.61
C LEU A 19 14.61 -27.80 27.78
N LEU A 20 13.42 -27.90 28.37
CA LEU A 20 12.15 -27.53 27.73
C LEU A 20 11.62 -26.16 28.18
N VAL A 21 12.31 -25.47 29.09
CA VAL A 21 12.03 -24.06 29.37
C VAL A 21 12.69 -23.24 28.25
N GLY A 22 12.05 -23.27 27.08
CA GLY A 22 12.35 -22.36 25.99
C GLY A 22 12.40 -20.95 26.56
N ALA A 23 13.46 -20.21 26.20
CA ALA A 23 13.65 -18.82 26.57
C ALA A 23 12.33 -18.07 26.35
N SER A 24 11.60 -17.79 27.43
CA SER A 24 10.42 -16.94 27.39
C SER A 24 10.96 -15.53 27.28
N THR A 25 11.40 -15.16 26.07
CA THR A 25 11.50 -13.75 25.70
C THR A 25 10.10 -13.20 25.90
N VAL A 26 9.90 -12.47 27.01
CA VAL A 26 8.75 -11.58 27.17
C VAL A 26 8.93 -10.53 26.07
N GLN A 27 8.43 -10.85 24.89
CA GLN A 27 8.30 -9.87 23.82
C GLN A 27 7.33 -8.84 24.39
N PRO A 28 7.71 -7.55 24.52
CA PRO A 28 6.72 -6.51 24.69
C PRO A 28 5.68 -6.71 23.57
N PRO A 29 4.38 -6.49 23.85
CA PRO A 29 3.36 -6.60 22.80
C PRO A 29 3.88 -5.82 21.60
N PRO A 30 3.72 -6.34 20.37
CA PRO A 30 4.11 -5.60 19.19
C PRO A 30 3.45 -4.23 19.34
N VAL A 31 4.26 -3.19 19.55
CA VAL A 31 3.81 -1.83 19.35
C VAL A 31 3.41 -1.85 17.90
N ALA A 32 2.10 -1.92 17.65
CA ALA A 32 1.56 -1.72 16.32
C ALA A 32 2.13 -0.37 15.91
N ALA A 33 3.15 -0.40 15.04
CA ALA A 33 3.54 0.80 14.32
C ALA A 33 2.22 1.34 13.76
N PRO A 34 1.95 2.66 13.88
CA PRO A 34 0.78 3.24 13.27
C PRO A 34 0.68 2.66 11.86
N GLY A 35 -0.37 1.89 11.60
CA GLY A 35 -0.65 1.45 10.24
C GLY A 35 -0.67 2.69 9.36
N PRO A 36 -0.34 2.58 8.06
CA PRO A 36 -0.40 3.72 7.17
C PRO A 36 -1.76 4.39 7.37
N SER A 37 -1.75 5.63 7.87
CA SER A 37 -2.97 6.40 7.99
C SER A 37 -3.58 6.48 6.60
N PRO A 38 -4.90 6.30 6.43
CA PRO A 38 -5.50 6.39 5.11
C PRO A 38 -5.15 7.74 4.52
N LEU A 39 -4.27 7.73 3.51
CA LEU A 39 -3.89 8.92 2.78
C LEU A 39 -5.15 9.42 2.07
N ASP A 40 -5.61 10.61 2.44
CA ASP A 40 -6.81 11.19 1.86
C ASP A 40 -6.48 11.78 0.49
N CYS A 41 -6.48 10.92 -0.52
CA CYS A 41 -6.09 11.28 -1.88
C CYS A 41 -7.09 12.21 -2.56
N LYS A 42 -8.27 12.44 -1.97
CA LYS A 42 -9.29 13.33 -2.51
C LYS A 42 -8.72 14.71 -2.82
N SER A 43 -8.06 15.35 -1.86
CA SER A 43 -7.53 16.72 -2.01
C SER A 43 -6.48 16.82 -3.12
N TYR A 44 -5.58 15.84 -3.21
CA TYR A 44 -4.54 15.79 -4.24
C TYR A 44 -5.13 15.51 -5.62
N LEU A 45 -6.19 14.70 -5.68
CA LEU A 45 -6.89 14.38 -6.92
C LEU A 45 -7.79 15.53 -7.40
N LEU A 46 -8.23 16.42 -6.50
CA LEU A 46 -8.90 17.66 -6.87
C LEU A 46 -7.95 18.68 -7.49
N ASN A 47 -6.65 18.65 -7.17
CA ASN A 47 -5.66 19.55 -7.80
C ASN A 47 -5.43 19.20 -9.28
N VAL A 48 -5.63 17.94 -9.68
CA VAL A 48 -5.61 17.52 -11.08
C VAL A 48 -6.99 17.61 -11.74
N SER A 49 -7.86 18.52 -11.28
CA SER A 49 -9.22 18.68 -11.83
C SER A 49 -9.24 19.04 -13.31
N ASP A 50 -8.21 19.76 -13.79
CA ASP A 50 -8.06 20.11 -15.20
C ASP A 50 -7.86 18.87 -16.10
N CYS A 51 -7.57 17.70 -15.51
CA CYS A 51 -7.50 16.43 -16.23
C CYS A 51 -8.85 15.74 -16.37
N LEU A 52 -9.87 16.10 -15.57
CA LEU A 52 -11.16 15.39 -15.52
C LEU A 52 -11.86 15.37 -16.88
N SER A 53 -11.87 16.51 -17.57
CA SER A 53 -12.51 16.64 -18.88
C SER A 53 -11.93 15.71 -19.94
N TYR A 54 -10.69 15.24 -19.78
CA TYR A 54 -10.09 14.22 -20.65
C TYR A 54 -10.51 12.81 -20.27
N VAL A 55 -10.48 12.47 -18.98
CA VAL A 55 -10.67 11.11 -18.48
C VAL A 55 -12.14 10.72 -18.31
N GLU A 56 -13.08 11.65 -18.40
CA GLU A 56 -14.52 11.40 -18.41
C GLU A 56 -14.94 10.39 -19.49
N ALA A 57 -15.88 9.50 -19.14
CA ALA A 57 -16.37 8.44 -20.02
C ALA A 57 -17.03 8.99 -21.29
N ASP A 58 -17.76 10.10 -21.16
CA ASP A 58 -18.48 10.75 -22.26
C ASP A 58 -17.63 11.78 -23.03
N SER A 59 -16.36 11.94 -22.65
CA SER A 59 -15.47 12.91 -23.27
C SER A 59 -14.95 12.47 -24.64
N ASN A 60 -15.04 13.37 -25.62
CA ASN A 60 -14.41 13.23 -26.93
C ASN A 60 -13.03 13.91 -27.00
N ALA A 61 -12.49 14.40 -25.87
CA ALA A 61 -11.17 15.01 -25.84
C ALA A 61 -10.09 13.99 -26.22
N THR A 62 -9.24 14.38 -27.16
CA THR A 62 -8.06 13.61 -27.61
C THR A 62 -6.79 14.02 -26.88
N GLU A 63 -6.79 15.19 -26.25
CA GLU A 63 -5.65 15.74 -25.49
C GLU A 63 -6.19 16.35 -24.18
N PRO A 64 -5.43 16.27 -23.06
CA PRO A 64 -5.78 16.94 -21.82
C PRO A 64 -5.71 18.48 -21.92
N GLU A 65 -6.35 19.18 -20.99
CA GLU A 65 -6.24 20.63 -20.91
C GLU A 65 -4.80 21.08 -20.57
N ARG A 66 -4.46 22.31 -20.95
CA ARG A 66 -3.10 22.87 -20.74
C ARG A 66 -2.63 22.79 -19.28
N GLY A 67 -3.54 22.93 -18.32
CA GLY A 67 -3.23 22.86 -16.88
C GLY A 67 -3.06 21.43 -16.35
N CYS A 68 -3.60 20.43 -17.04
CA CYS A 68 -3.63 19.06 -16.54
C CYS A 68 -2.22 18.46 -16.37
N CYS A 69 -1.36 18.54 -17.38
CA CYS A 69 -0.06 17.88 -17.34
C CYS A 69 0.91 18.39 -16.27
N PRO A 70 1.06 19.71 -16.02
CA PRO A 70 1.89 20.18 -14.90
C PRO A 70 1.34 19.77 -13.53
N GLU A 71 0.01 19.80 -13.34
CA GLU A 71 -0.62 19.31 -12.09
C GLU A 71 -0.40 17.81 -11.91
N LEU A 72 -0.55 17.02 -12.98
CA LEU A 72 -0.33 15.58 -12.96
C LEU A 72 1.13 15.24 -12.67
N ALA A 73 2.08 15.98 -13.23
CA ALA A 73 3.50 15.81 -12.94
C ALA A 73 3.79 16.05 -11.45
N GLY A 74 3.24 17.14 -10.88
CA GLY A 74 3.33 17.43 -9.44
C GLY A 74 2.73 16.32 -8.58
N LEU A 75 1.59 15.76 -8.98
CA LEU A 75 0.94 14.64 -8.29
C LEU A 75 1.78 13.36 -8.34
N VAL A 76 2.34 13.02 -9.50
CA VAL A 76 3.21 11.84 -9.67
C VAL A 76 4.47 11.95 -8.82
N GLU A 77 5.05 13.16 -8.74
CA GLU A 77 6.28 13.40 -7.99
C GLU A 77 6.04 13.39 -6.47
N THR A 78 4.92 13.98 -6.02
CA THR A 78 4.67 14.19 -4.58
C THR A 78 3.80 13.10 -3.94
N HIS A 79 2.80 12.59 -4.67
CA HIS A 79 1.78 11.66 -4.17
C HIS A 79 1.45 10.55 -5.19
N PRO A 80 2.43 9.72 -5.61
CA PRO A 80 2.21 8.68 -6.63
C PRO A 80 1.16 7.64 -6.23
N ILE A 81 0.97 7.41 -4.92
CA ILE A 81 -0.07 6.51 -4.39
C ILE A 81 -1.48 7.03 -4.71
N CYS A 82 -1.69 8.35 -4.74
CA CYS A 82 -2.99 8.93 -5.04
C CYS A 82 -3.38 8.76 -6.51
N LEU A 83 -2.40 8.78 -7.42
CA LEU A 83 -2.63 8.39 -8.81
C LEU A 83 -3.11 6.94 -8.91
N CYS A 84 -2.48 6.02 -8.18
CA CYS A 84 -2.90 4.61 -8.17
C CYS A 84 -4.35 4.44 -7.70
N GLN A 85 -4.77 5.15 -6.65
CA GLN A 85 -6.16 5.11 -6.19
C GLN A 85 -7.14 5.63 -7.24
N LEU A 86 -6.77 6.66 -8.02
CA LEU A 86 -7.60 7.14 -9.12
C LEU A 86 -7.79 6.07 -10.20
N LEU A 87 -6.72 5.34 -10.53
CA LEU A 87 -6.74 4.30 -11.56
C LEU A 87 -7.55 3.06 -11.13
N THR A 88 -7.51 2.70 -9.85
CA THR A 88 -8.16 1.49 -9.33
C THR A 88 -9.57 1.74 -8.77
N ASN A 89 -9.88 2.95 -8.31
CA ASN A 89 -11.13 3.29 -7.62
C ASN A 89 -11.78 4.56 -8.21
N THR A 90 -12.40 4.42 -9.39
CA THR A 90 -13.05 5.50 -10.12
C THR A 90 -14.38 6.06 -9.55
N PRO A 91 -15.23 5.36 -8.77
CA PRO A 91 -16.55 5.90 -8.37
C PRO A 91 -16.48 7.02 -7.30
N ARG A 92 -15.27 7.46 -6.93
CA ARG A 92 -15.02 8.40 -5.82
C ARG A 92 -15.30 9.87 -6.19
N PHE A 93 -15.50 10.17 -7.48
CA PHE A 93 -15.60 11.54 -8.00
C PHE A 93 -17.02 11.96 -8.40
N GLY A 94 -18.02 11.07 -8.29
CA GLY A 94 -19.39 11.37 -8.71
C GLY A 94 -19.58 11.51 -10.22
N ILE A 95 -18.52 11.27 -11.00
CA ILE A 95 -18.53 11.22 -12.46
C ILE A 95 -17.98 9.88 -12.95
N GLN A 96 -18.40 9.48 -14.14
CA GLN A 96 -17.92 8.26 -14.77
C GLN A 96 -16.56 8.53 -15.43
N ILE A 97 -15.52 7.84 -14.96
CA ILE A 97 -14.18 7.91 -15.53
C ILE A 97 -13.97 6.73 -16.48
N SER A 98 -13.49 7.00 -17.69
CA SER A 98 -13.00 5.98 -18.61
C SER A 98 -11.64 5.49 -18.14
N HIS A 99 -11.58 4.23 -17.69
CA HIS A 99 -10.35 3.62 -17.21
C HIS A 99 -9.25 3.60 -18.29
N SER A 100 -9.60 3.40 -19.56
CA SER A 100 -8.62 3.43 -20.65
C SER A 100 -8.02 4.81 -20.88
N LYS A 101 -8.81 5.87 -20.76
CA LYS A 101 -8.30 7.25 -20.83
C LYS A 101 -7.45 7.60 -19.62
N ALA A 102 -7.87 7.19 -18.42
CA ALA A 102 -7.09 7.39 -17.20
C ALA A 102 -5.71 6.73 -17.28
N LEU A 103 -5.61 5.52 -17.86
CA LEU A 103 -4.33 4.83 -18.09
C LEU A 103 -3.48 5.47 -19.19
N ASN A 104 -4.10 6.12 -20.17
CA ASN A 104 -3.39 6.84 -21.23
C ASN A 104 -2.98 8.27 -20.84
N LEU A 105 -3.60 8.87 -19.82
CA LEU A 105 -3.35 10.24 -19.40
C LEU A 105 -1.85 10.52 -19.14
N PRO A 106 -1.08 9.66 -18.45
CA PRO A 106 0.35 9.91 -18.26
C PRO A 106 1.14 9.89 -19.57
N ALA A 107 0.78 9.00 -20.50
CA ALA A 107 1.39 8.96 -21.83
C ALA A 107 1.04 10.21 -22.66
N ALA A 108 -0.21 10.67 -22.60
CA ALA A 108 -0.66 11.91 -23.24
C ALA A 108 0.09 13.14 -22.70
N CYS A 109 0.50 13.12 -21.43
CA CYS A 109 1.32 14.16 -20.81
C CYS A 109 2.84 13.95 -20.96
N GLY A 110 3.29 12.91 -21.68
CA GLY A 110 4.71 12.60 -21.84
C GLY A 110 5.43 12.17 -20.56
N LEU A 111 4.68 11.72 -19.55
CA LEU A 111 5.23 11.22 -18.28
C LEU A 111 5.65 9.76 -18.47
N ILE A 112 6.94 9.56 -18.80
CA ILE A 112 7.54 8.23 -19.04
C ILE A 112 7.71 7.44 -17.73
N THR A 113 7.80 8.14 -16.61
CA THR A 113 7.98 7.55 -15.27
C THR A 113 6.63 7.48 -14.56
N THR A 114 5.77 6.57 -15.00
CA THR A 114 4.65 6.14 -14.14
C THR A 114 5.04 4.89 -13.37
N PRO A 115 4.63 4.78 -12.09
CA PRO A 115 4.64 3.49 -11.43
C PRO A 115 3.84 2.55 -12.33
N SER A 116 4.45 1.45 -12.76
CA SER A 116 3.73 0.41 -13.48
C SER A 116 2.46 0.09 -12.70
N THR A 117 1.34 -0.15 -13.37
CA THR A 117 0.04 -0.43 -12.71
C THR A 117 0.15 -1.57 -11.68
N ASN A 118 1.15 -2.45 -11.83
CA ASN A 118 1.56 -3.45 -10.84
C ASN A 118 1.98 -2.88 -9.47
N MET A 119 2.64 -1.71 -9.44
CA MET A 119 2.96 -0.98 -8.21
C MET A 119 1.69 -0.42 -7.55
N CYS A 120 0.66 -0.11 -8.34
CA CYS A 120 -0.64 0.31 -7.83
C CYS A 120 -1.44 -0.85 -7.20
N SER A 121 -1.25 -2.09 -7.70
CA SER A 121 -1.89 -3.29 -7.17
C SER A 121 -1.42 -3.72 -5.78
N VAL A 122 -0.22 -3.29 -5.37
CA VAL A 122 0.32 -3.60 -4.02
C VAL A 122 -0.46 -2.87 -2.92
N THR A 123 -1.20 -1.82 -3.27
CA THR A 123 -1.95 -0.99 -2.31
C THR A 123 -3.29 -1.63 -1.90
N ASP A 124 -3.81 -2.57 -2.68
CA ASP A 124 -5.06 -3.30 -2.36
C ASP A 124 -4.81 -4.43 -1.35
N THR A 125 -3.66 -5.10 -1.42
CA THR A 125 -3.28 -6.19 -0.52
C THR A 125 -2.83 -5.76 0.88
N VAL A 126 -2.72 -4.46 1.16
CA VAL A 126 -2.45 -3.95 2.52
C VAL A 126 -3.73 -3.55 3.27
N LEU A 127 -4.89 -3.67 2.61
CA LEU A 127 -6.21 -3.41 3.19
C LEU A 127 -6.98 -4.69 3.53
N TYR A 128 -6.35 -5.86 3.44
CA TYR A 128 -6.91 -7.15 3.87
C TYR A 128 -6.04 -7.84 4.91
#